data_AF-A0A822BMW0-F1
#
_entry.id   AF-A0A822BMW0-F1
#
_cell.length_a   1.000
_cell.length_b   1.000
_cell.length_c   1.000
_cell.angle_alpha   90.00
_cell.angle_beta   90.00
_cell.angle_gamma   90.00
#
_symmetry.space_group_name_H-M   'P 1'
#
loop_
_entity.id
_entity.type
_entity.pdbx_description
1 polymer ?
#
loop_
_entity_poly.entity_id
_entity_poly.type
_entity_poly.pdbx_seq_one_letter_code
_entity_poly.pdbx_strand_id
1 'polypeptide(L)'
;STIDQTGNDKAIRDAVKIAATNEDDEYDAKESYYSIAHRIVEPITEQSKMLVGGQLKPYQLQGLEWLVSLYNNNLNGILADEMGLGKTIQTIALIVYLIDCKKNSGPSLIIVPLSTLSNWAAEFRRWAPDVTVIQYKGLPHVRKMLGQTIRTNRFNVLLTTYEYIMRDRSILSKISWKYLIVDEGHRMKNHHCKLTQILNTFYSHAPHRLLLTGTPLQNNLPELWALLNFILPTIFKSSTTFTDWFNAPFATLPSEKVELNHEETLLIIRRLHKVLRPFLLRRLKKEVESQLPEKVEYIIKCELSALQRCLYHTMAKNRTLIIENQNGKSGRRALMNKIMQLRKICNHPFLFHEIEERLAQSL
;
A
#
# COMPACT_ATOMS: atom_id res chain seq x y z
N SER A 1 21.54 18.53 11.23
CA SER A 1 20.34 17.83 10.72
C SER A 1 20.00 16.56 11.51
N THR A 2 20.97 15.83 12.08
CA THR A 2 20.72 14.63 12.92
C THR A 2 20.19 14.93 14.34
N ILE A 3 20.43 16.13 14.87
CA ILE A 3 20.03 16.52 16.24
C ILE A 3 18.53 16.88 16.33
N ASP A 4 17.93 17.42 15.26
CA ASP A 4 16.48 17.73 15.23
C ASP A 4 15.62 16.47 15.03
N GLN A 5 16.11 15.47 14.28
CA GLN A 5 15.39 14.21 14.09
C GLN A 5 15.27 13.42 15.42
N THR A 6 16.30 13.43 16.27
CA THR A 6 16.25 12.72 17.56
C THR A 6 15.32 13.40 18.57
N GLY A 7 15.24 14.74 18.54
CA GLY A 7 14.30 15.50 19.36
C GLY A 7 12.84 15.24 18.97
N ASN A 8 12.55 15.21 17.67
CA ASN A 8 11.21 14.94 17.17
C ASN A 8 10.81 13.46 17.37
N ASP A 9 11.72 12.51 17.12
CA ASP A 9 11.48 11.09 17.40
C ASP A 9 11.19 10.83 18.88
N LYS A 10 11.85 11.56 19.79
CA LYS A 10 11.57 11.48 21.23
C LYS A 10 10.19 12.04 21.57
N ALA A 11 9.83 13.20 21.02
CA ALA A 11 8.51 13.80 21.21
C ALA A 11 7.39 12.90 20.64
N ILE A 12 7.59 12.32 19.45
CA ILE A 12 6.66 11.35 18.85
C ILE A 12 6.58 10.09 19.72
N ARG A 13 7.71 9.57 20.22
CA ARG A 13 7.72 8.38 21.09
C ARG A 13 6.97 8.63 22.39
N ASP A 14 7.16 9.79 23.01
CA ASP A 14 6.49 10.15 24.25
C ASP A 14 4.99 10.42 24.01
N ALA A 15 4.64 11.04 22.89
CA ALA A 15 3.25 11.26 22.50
C ALA A 15 2.54 9.95 22.08
N VAL A 16 3.23 9.03 21.42
CA VAL A 16 2.74 7.67 21.12
C VAL A 16 2.49 6.89 22.42
N LYS A 17 3.36 7.05 23.42
CA LYS A 17 3.14 6.47 24.76
C LYS A 17 1.89 7.04 25.42
N ILE A 18 1.73 8.37 25.44
CA ILE A 18 0.58 9.05 26.03
C ILE A 18 -0.73 8.64 25.33
N ALA A 19 -0.72 8.57 23.98
CA ALA A 19 -1.87 8.18 23.19
C ALA A 19 -2.29 6.72 23.38
N ALA A 20 -1.35 5.84 23.79
CA ALA A 20 -1.62 4.43 24.06
C ALA A 20 -2.09 4.16 25.50
N THR A 21 -1.79 5.05 26.45
CA THR A 21 -2.14 4.89 27.87
C THR A 21 -3.43 5.59 28.28
N ASN A 22 -3.80 6.71 27.65
CA ASN A 22 -4.97 7.49 28.09
C ASN A 22 -6.29 6.93 27.55
N GLU A 23 -7.11 6.45 28.48
CA GLU A 23 -8.47 5.91 28.23
C GLU A 23 -9.55 7.01 28.13
N ASP A 24 -9.36 8.18 28.74
CA ASP A 24 -10.51 9.00 29.17
C ASP A 24 -10.80 10.31 28.42
N ASP A 25 -9.87 10.95 27.70
CA ASP A 25 -10.18 12.25 27.06
C ASP A 25 -10.34 12.12 25.54
N GLU A 26 -11.59 11.89 25.13
CA GLU A 26 -11.93 11.59 23.75
C GLU A 26 -12.00 12.81 22.83
N TYR A 27 -11.93 14.05 23.33
CA TYR A 27 -11.99 15.26 22.48
C TYR A 27 -10.75 16.16 22.63
N ASP A 28 -10.31 16.49 23.85
CA ASP A 28 -9.15 17.37 24.06
C ASP A 28 -7.81 16.71 23.68
N ALA A 29 -7.64 15.40 23.94
CA ALA A 29 -6.42 14.70 23.53
C ALA A 29 -6.33 14.50 22.01
N LYS A 30 -7.47 14.50 21.29
CA LYS A 30 -7.52 14.30 19.83
C LYS A 30 -6.95 15.50 19.07
N GLU A 31 -7.30 16.72 19.48
CA GLU A 31 -6.70 17.94 18.91
C GLU A 31 -5.25 18.12 19.38
N SER A 32 -4.94 17.76 20.63
CA SER A 32 -3.58 17.86 21.18
C SER A 32 -2.57 17.00 20.40
N TYR A 33 -2.84 15.72 20.13
CA TYR A 33 -1.87 14.88 19.41
C TYR A 33 -1.68 15.27 17.94
N TYR A 34 -2.76 15.61 17.25
CA TYR A 34 -2.69 16.05 15.85
C TYR A 34 -1.94 17.39 15.72
N SER A 35 -2.21 18.35 16.60
CA SER A 35 -1.50 19.64 16.63
C SER A 35 -0.03 19.52 17.04
N ILE A 36 0.31 18.58 17.92
CA ILE A 36 1.71 18.26 18.26
C ILE A 36 2.45 17.68 17.06
N ALA A 37 1.84 16.72 16.34
CA ALA A 37 2.44 16.11 15.16
C ALA A 37 2.56 17.10 13.99
N HIS A 38 1.52 17.91 13.77
CA HIS A 38 1.46 18.94 12.73
C HIS A 38 1.77 20.33 13.28
N ARG A 39 2.87 20.47 14.05
CA ARG A 39 3.24 21.76 14.67
C ARG A 39 3.53 22.84 13.63
N ILE A 40 4.19 22.47 12.54
CA ILE A 40 4.48 23.36 11.41
C ILE A 40 3.42 23.11 10.33
N VAL A 41 2.46 24.02 10.24
CA VAL A 41 1.43 24.03 9.19
C VAL A 41 1.70 25.17 8.22
N GLU A 42 1.59 24.88 6.94
CA GLU A 42 1.77 25.83 5.86
C GLU A 42 0.54 25.75 4.96
N PRO A 43 -0.37 26.74 5.01
CA PRO A 43 -1.60 26.67 4.24
C PRO A 43 -1.30 26.80 2.75
N ILE A 44 -1.85 25.88 1.95
CA ILE A 44 -1.65 25.85 0.49
C ILE A 44 -2.98 26.17 -0.18
N THR A 45 -3.16 27.43 -0.57
CA THR A 45 -4.37 27.91 -1.24
C THR A 45 -4.32 27.74 -2.75
N GLU A 46 -3.11 27.71 -3.34
CA GLU A 46 -2.90 27.63 -4.78
C GLU A 46 -1.93 26.50 -5.15
N GLN A 47 -2.14 25.90 -6.32
CA GLN A 47 -1.21 24.92 -6.87
C GLN A 47 0.08 25.60 -7.38
N SER A 48 1.22 24.89 -7.34
CA SER A 48 2.47 25.41 -7.91
C SER A 48 2.33 25.69 -9.41
N LYS A 49 2.95 26.78 -9.86
CA LYS A 49 2.96 27.20 -11.28
C LYS A 49 3.62 26.19 -12.21
N MET A 50 4.50 25.33 -11.67
CA MET A 50 5.13 24.25 -12.42
C MET A 50 4.15 23.09 -12.72
N LEU A 51 3.02 23.02 -12.02
CA LEU A 51 2.00 22.00 -12.24
C LEU A 51 1.04 22.47 -13.34
N VAL A 52 1.06 21.79 -14.48
CA VAL A 52 0.28 22.12 -15.69
C VAL A 52 -0.71 21.00 -16.04
N GLY A 53 -1.55 21.19 -17.05
CA GLY A 53 -2.43 20.13 -17.58
C GLY A 53 -3.73 19.88 -16.81
N GLY A 54 -4.02 20.70 -15.79
CA GLY A 54 -5.28 20.70 -15.04
C GLY A 54 -5.19 21.54 -13.76
N GLN A 55 -6.30 21.59 -13.02
CA GLN A 55 -6.37 22.19 -11.68
C GLN A 55 -6.63 21.12 -10.62
N LEU A 56 -5.98 21.24 -9.47
CA LEU A 56 -6.23 20.39 -8.31
C LEU A 56 -7.63 20.67 -7.73
N LYS A 57 -8.37 19.62 -7.41
CA LYS A 57 -9.65 19.74 -6.68
C LYS A 57 -9.39 20.24 -5.25
N PRO A 58 -10.36 20.87 -4.57
CA PRO A 58 -10.18 21.39 -3.20
C PRO A 58 -9.68 20.34 -2.20
N TYR A 59 -10.20 19.11 -2.25
CA TYR A 59 -9.68 18.04 -1.41
C TYR A 59 -8.22 17.67 -1.77
N GLN A 60 -7.82 17.74 -3.05
CA GLN A 60 -6.45 17.46 -3.43
C GLN A 60 -5.48 18.53 -2.90
N LEU A 61 -5.90 19.80 -2.83
CA LEU A 61 -5.14 20.86 -2.17
C LEU A 61 -4.98 20.62 -0.66
N GLN A 62 -6.06 20.24 0.03
CA GLN A 62 -5.98 19.83 1.44
C GLN A 62 -5.07 18.60 1.65
N GLY A 63 -5.08 17.67 0.70
CA GLY A 63 -4.18 16.52 0.71
C GLY A 63 -2.72 16.93 0.53
N LEU A 64 -2.46 17.88 -0.37
CA LEU A 64 -1.14 18.47 -0.59
C LEU A 64 -0.63 19.22 0.64
N GLU A 65 -1.48 20.04 1.26
CA GLU A 65 -1.18 20.74 2.52
C GLU A 65 -0.79 19.75 3.63
N TRP A 66 -1.56 18.68 3.78
CA TRP A 66 -1.24 17.63 4.75
C TRP A 66 0.12 16.95 4.44
N LEU A 67 0.39 16.62 3.17
CA LEU A 67 1.68 16.04 2.76
C LEU A 67 2.85 16.99 2.99
N VAL A 68 2.67 18.29 2.76
CA VAL A 68 3.69 19.32 3.01
C VAL A 68 3.90 19.51 4.51
N SER A 69 2.84 19.47 5.32
CA SER A 69 2.96 19.50 6.77
C SER A 69 3.76 18.30 7.29
N LEU A 70 3.52 17.09 6.77
CA LEU A 70 4.36 15.93 7.11
C LEU A 70 5.84 16.16 6.77
N TYR A 71 6.11 16.71 5.58
CA TYR A 71 7.47 17.03 5.17
C TYR A 71 8.14 18.04 6.12
N ASN A 72 7.46 19.14 6.43
CA ASN A 72 7.97 20.19 7.31
C ASN A 72 8.24 19.68 8.74
N ASN A 73 7.41 18.76 9.24
CA ASN A 73 7.58 18.14 10.56
C ASN A 73 8.46 16.88 10.53
N ASN A 74 9.15 16.57 9.42
CA ASN A 74 9.97 15.36 9.27
C ASN A 74 9.23 14.06 9.63
N LEU A 75 7.94 14.00 9.32
CA LEU A 75 7.09 12.84 9.54
C LEU A 75 6.91 12.04 8.23
N ASN A 76 6.69 10.74 8.41
CA ASN A 76 6.32 9.83 7.35
C ASN A 76 4.80 9.65 7.33
N GLY A 77 4.22 9.30 6.18
CA GLY A 77 2.76 9.27 6.04
C GLY A 77 2.20 8.14 5.18
N ILE A 78 0.89 7.93 5.32
CA ILE A 78 0.06 7.05 4.52
C ILE A 78 -1.07 7.86 3.89
N LEU A 79 -1.06 7.96 2.57
CA LEU A 79 -2.21 8.46 1.81
C LEU A 79 -3.12 7.28 1.44
N ALA A 80 -4.19 7.12 2.20
CA ALA A 80 -5.15 6.03 2.12
C ALA A 80 -6.51 6.44 1.50
N ASP A 81 -6.52 7.52 0.73
CA ASP A 81 -7.68 7.95 -0.07
C ASP A 81 -8.21 6.82 -0.96
N GLU A 82 -9.54 6.77 -1.13
CA GLU A 82 -10.19 5.78 -1.99
C GLU A 82 -9.62 5.78 -3.43
N MET A 83 -9.66 4.62 -4.09
CA MET A 83 -9.20 4.47 -5.47
C MET A 83 -9.94 5.43 -6.41
N GLY A 84 -9.21 6.26 -7.15
CA GLY A 84 -9.78 7.24 -8.08
C GLY A 84 -9.74 8.69 -7.60
N LEU A 85 -9.36 8.96 -6.34
CA LEU A 85 -9.21 10.34 -5.82
C LEU A 85 -7.91 11.06 -6.24
N GLY A 86 -7.19 10.54 -7.23
CA GLY A 86 -6.01 11.20 -7.80
C GLY A 86 -4.77 11.18 -6.89
N LYS A 87 -4.52 10.10 -6.13
CA LYS A 87 -3.30 9.93 -5.30
C LYS A 87 -2.00 10.17 -6.09
N THR A 88 -1.95 9.72 -7.34
CA THR A 88 -0.83 9.97 -8.27
C THR A 88 -0.61 11.46 -8.49
N ILE A 89 -1.68 12.21 -8.78
CA ILE A 89 -1.60 13.66 -9.01
C ILE A 89 -1.20 14.39 -7.73
N GLN A 90 -1.76 14.02 -6.57
CA GLN A 90 -1.36 14.59 -5.26
C GLN A 90 0.13 14.35 -4.98
N THR A 91 0.64 13.18 -5.34
CA THR A 91 2.07 12.83 -5.19
C THR A 91 2.97 13.64 -6.13
N ILE A 92 2.55 13.81 -7.38
CA ILE A 92 3.27 14.66 -8.35
C ILE A 92 3.27 16.11 -7.87
N ALA A 93 2.12 16.62 -7.41
CA ALA A 93 1.98 17.96 -6.86
C ALA A 93 2.89 18.17 -5.65
N LEU A 94 3.02 17.18 -4.77
CA LEU A 94 3.99 17.22 -3.67
C LEU A 94 5.42 17.35 -4.18
N ILE A 95 5.85 16.51 -5.12
CA ILE A 95 7.22 16.57 -5.65
C ILE A 95 7.49 17.93 -6.31
N VAL A 96 6.55 18.42 -7.11
CA VAL A 96 6.64 19.73 -7.74
C VAL A 96 6.74 20.84 -6.69
N TYR A 97 5.91 20.81 -5.65
CA TYR A 97 5.96 21.76 -4.54
C TYR A 97 7.32 21.75 -3.81
N LEU A 98 7.89 20.56 -3.59
CA LEU A 98 9.21 20.42 -2.97
C LEU A 98 10.33 21.00 -3.86
N ILE A 99 10.23 20.84 -5.18
CA ILE A 99 11.20 21.41 -6.13
C ILE A 99 11.08 22.93 -6.17
N ASP A 100 9.86 23.44 -6.35
CA ASP A 100 9.58 24.86 -6.58
C ASP A 100 9.73 25.69 -5.31
N CYS A 101 8.99 25.33 -4.26
CA CYS A 101 8.89 26.11 -3.02
C CYS A 101 10.01 25.77 -2.03
N LYS A 102 10.29 24.47 -1.80
CA LYS A 102 11.30 24.02 -0.82
C LYS A 102 12.71 23.91 -1.40
N LYS A 103 12.90 24.21 -2.69
CA LYS A 103 14.18 24.12 -3.43
C LYS A 103 14.87 22.75 -3.27
N ASN A 104 14.07 21.71 -3.04
CA ASN A 104 14.54 20.34 -2.90
C ASN A 104 14.28 19.55 -4.19
N SER A 105 15.29 19.54 -5.07
CA SER A 105 15.20 18.90 -6.38
C SER A 105 15.27 17.36 -6.39
N GLY A 106 15.27 16.70 -5.22
CA GLY A 106 15.44 15.24 -5.12
C GLY A 106 16.89 14.81 -4.81
N PRO A 107 17.24 13.53 -5.01
CA PRO A 107 16.49 12.52 -5.78
C PRO A 107 15.34 11.87 -4.98
N SER A 108 14.20 11.69 -5.64
CA SER A 108 13.01 11.01 -5.11
C SER A 108 12.81 9.65 -5.78
N LEU A 109 12.57 8.60 -4.99
CA LEU A 109 12.33 7.25 -5.46
C LEU A 109 10.84 6.93 -5.37
N ILE A 110 10.22 6.55 -6.48
CA ILE A 110 8.82 6.08 -6.49
C ILE A 110 8.81 4.63 -6.96
N ILE A 111 8.31 3.75 -6.08
CA ILE A 111 8.17 2.32 -6.31
C ILE A 111 6.71 2.04 -6.63
N VAL A 112 6.44 1.49 -7.82
CA VAL A 112 5.09 1.25 -8.32
C VAL A 112 4.95 -0.17 -8.87
N PRO A 113 3.73 -0.73 -8.92
CA PRO A 113 3.47 -1.94 -9.69
C PRO A 113 3.89 -1.80 -11.16
N LEU A 114 4.37 -2.88 -11.77
CA LEU A 114 4.79 -2.87 -13.18
C LEU A 114 3.66 -2.42 -14.12
N SER A 115 2.41 -2.76 -13.81
CA SER A 115 1.22 -2.38 -14.58
C SER A 115 0.93 -0.87 -14.58
N THR A 116 1.33 -0.14 -13.53
CA THR A 116 1.03 1.29 -13.39
C THR A 116 2.23 2.18 -13.73
N LEU A 117 3.43 1.61 -13.93
CA LEU A 117 4.66 2.37 -14.20
C LEU A 117 4.55 3.28 -15.44
N SER A 118 3.95 2.79 -16.53
CA SER A 118 3.71 3.59 -17.74
C SER A 118 2.71 4.72 -17.50
N ASN A 119 1.68 4.48 -16.66
CA ASN A 119 0.71 5.49 -16.28
C ASN A 119 1.37 6.61 -15.49
N TRP A 120 2.14 6.27 -14.45
CA TRP A 120 2.91 7.25 -13.67
C TRP A 120 3.81 8.11 -14.55
N ALA A 121 4.52 7.51 -15.50
CA ALA A 121 5.37 8.25 -16.43
C ALA A 121 4.58 9.17 -17.38
N ALA A 122 3.38 8.78 -17.80
CA ALA A 122 2.49 9.61 -18.61
C ALA A 122 1.95 10.80 -17.81
N GLU A 123 1.53 10.56 -16.55
CA GLU A 123 1.06 11.61 -15.65
C GLU A 123 2.16 12.63 -15.34
N PHE A 124 3.40 12.21 -15.08
CA PHE A 124 4.51 13.15 -14.93
C PHE A 124 4.73 14.00 -16.19
N ARG A 125 4.69 13.38 -17.38
CA ARG A 125 4.82 14.11 -18.65
C ARG A 125 3.69 15.13 -18.86
N ARG A 126 2.48 14.81 -18.41
CA ARG A 126 1.30 15.66 -18.56
C ARG A 126 1.28 16.80 -17.54
N TRP A 127 1.55 16.49 -16.27
CA TRP A 127 1.36 17.41 -15.16
C TRP A 127 2.62 18.19 -14.77
N ALA A 128 3.80 17.63 -15.00
CA ALA A 128 5.06 18.19 -14.55
C ALA A 128 6.19 17.96 -15.58
N PRO A 129 6.09 18.57 -16.79
CA PRO A 129 7.02 18.33 -17.89
C PRO A 129 8.46 18.76 -17.60
N ASP A 130 8.65 19.76 -16.72
CA ASP A 130 9.98 20.25 -16.32
C ASP A 130 10.70 19.32 -15.33
N VAL A 131 10.00 18.33 -14.78
CA VAL A 131 10.60 17.37 -13.83
C VAL A 131 11.30 16.26 -14.61
N THR A 132 12.60 16.08 -14.35
CA THR A 132 13.39 15.03 -15.00
C THR A 132 13.10 13.68 -14.35
N VAL A 133 12.33 12.84 -15.05
CA VAL A 133 11.90 11.51 -14.59
C VAL A 133 12.63 10.40 -15.35
N ILE A 134 13.29 9.49 -14.62
CA ILE A 134 13.90 8.27 -15.17
C ILE A 134 12.97 7.08 -14.92
N GLN A 135 12.63 6.32 -15.98
CA GLN A 135 11.93 5.05 -15.87
C GLN A 135 12.93 3.89 -15.84
N TYR A 136 13.03 3.19 -14.71
CA TYR A 136 13.89 2.03 -14.55
C TYR A 136 13.17 0.74 -14.99
N LYS A 137 13.32 0.38 -16.27
CA LYS A 137 12.71 -0.82 -16.86
C LYS A 137 13.57 -1.39 -18.00
N GLY A 138 13.22 -2.58 -18.46
CA GLY A 138 13.79 -3.21 -19.65
C GLY A 138 14.87 -4.25 -19.33
N LEU A 139 15.62 -4.65 -20.36
CA LEU A 139 16.63 -5.71 -20.28
C LEU A 139 17.84 -5.29 -19.41
N PRO A 140 18.62 -6.25 -18.86
CA PRO A 140 19.75 -5.94 -17.97
C PRO A 140 20.79 -4.97 -18.54
N HIS A 141 21.07 -5.04 -19.85
CA HIS A 141 22.04 -4.13 -20.48
C HIS A 141 21.55 -2.67 -20.49
N VAL A 142 20.26 -2.44 -20.78
CA VAL A 142 19.62 -1.12 -20.71
C VAL A 142 19.68 -0.59 -19.28
N ARG A 143 19.37 -1.44 -18.30
CA ARG A 143 19.44 -1.07 -16.88
C ARG A 143 20.87 -0.75 -16.41
N LYS A 144 21.88 -1.43 -16.95
CA LYS A 144 23.30 -1.12 -16.67
C LYS A 144 23.69 0.26 -17.19
N MET A 145 23.24 0.64 -18.39
CA MET A 145 23.44 2.00 -18.94
C MET A 145 22.70 3.04 -18.10
N LEU A 146 21.43 2.80 -17.77
CA LEU A 146 20.66 3.69 -16.88
C LEU A 146 21.33 3.84 -15.51
N GLY A 147 21.90 2.77 -14.97
CA GLY A 147 22.66 2.80 -13.71
C GLY A 147 23.88 3.72 -13.75
N GLN A 148 24.53 3.89 -14.91
CA GLN A 148 25.61 4.87 -15.08
C GLN A 148 25.07 6.30 -15.08
N THR A 149 23.97 6.57 -15.79
CA THR A 149 23.30 7.87 -15.77
C THR A 149 22.81 8.25 -14.37
N ILE A 150 22.21 7.30 -13.66
CA ILE A 150 21.69 7.49 -12.30
C ILE A 150 22.82 7.87 -11.32
N ARG A 151 24.04 7.35 -11.49
CA ARG A 151 25.19 7.73 -10.65
C ARG A 151 25.57 9.21 -10.77
N THR A 152 25.25 9.86 -11.89
CA THR A 152 25.49 11.30 -12.05
C THR A 152 24.53 12.16 -11.23
N ASN A 153 23.47 11.56 -10.67
CA ASN A 153 22.43 12.19 -9.86
C ASN A 153 21.75 13.41 -10.53
N ARG A 154 21.77 13.47 -11.87
CA ARG A 154 21.12 14.52 -12.68
C ARG A 154 19.69 14.14 -13.05
N PHE A 155 18.87 13.87 -12.05
CA PHE A 155 17.44 13.60 -12.21
C PHE A 155 16.69 13.97 -10.94
N ASN A 156 15.38 14.22 -11.06
CA ASN A 156 14.55 14.55 -9.92
C ASN A 156 13.85 13.30 -9.36
N VAL A 157 13.32 12.46 -10.24
CA VAL A 157 12.50 11.30 -9.87
C VAL A 157 12.98 10.04 -10.57
N LEU A 158 13.10 8.94 -9.83
CA LEU A 158 13.27 7.59 -10.36
C LEU A 158 11.98 6.78 -10.16
N LEU A 159 11.38 6.34 -11.26
CA LEU A 159 10.27 5.38 -11.26
C LEU A 159 10.81 3.97 -11.41
N THR A 160 10.46 3.07 -10.51
CA THR A 160 10.89 1.66 -10.56
C THR A 160 9.82 0.72 -10.02
N THR A 161 10.03 -0.59 -10.15
CA THR A 161 9.13 -1.61 -9.60
C THR A 161 9.74 -2.32 -8.41
N TYR A 162 8.88 -3.02 -7.66
CA TYR A 162 9.31 -3.82 -6.52
C TYR A 162 10.37 -4.87 -6.88
N GLU A 163 10.25 -5.53 -8.05
CA GLU A 163 11.24 -6.54 -8.44
C GLU A 163 12.62 -5.93 -8.69
N TYR A 164 12.68 -4.74 -9.29
CA TYR A 164 13.96 -4.08 -9.60
C TYR A 164 14.66 -3.56 -8.34
N ILE A 165 13.91 -3.08 -7.34
CA ILE A 165 14.47 -2.72 -6.03
C ILE A 165 15.16 -3.91 -5.37
N MET A 166 14.57 -5.10 -5.49
CA MET A 166 15.12 -6.32 -4.91
C MET A 166 16.33 -6.84 -5.70
N ARG A 167 16.26 -6.84 -7.04
CA ARG A 167 17.31 -7.37 -7.93
C ARG A 167 18.53 -6.46 -8.02
N ASP A 168 18.31 -5.16 -8.26
CA ASP A 168 19.36 -4.19 -8.56
C ASP A 168 19.74 -3.34 -7.33
N ARG A 169 19.56 -3.92 -6.13
CA ARG A 169 19.85 -3.27 -4.84
C ARG A 169 21.27 -2.69 -4.76
N SER A 170 22.25 -3.35 -5.36
CA SER A 170 23.67 -2.94 -5.30
C SER A 170 23.96 -1.60 -5.98
N ILE A 171 23.10 -1.18 -6.91
CA ILE A 171 23.20 0.12 -7.59
C ILE A 171 22.30 1.13 -6.89
N LEU A 172 21.04 0.75 -6.66
CA LEU A 172 20.01 1.67 -6.17
C LEU A 172 20.17 2.03 -4.69
N SER A 173 20.77 1.16 -3.86
CA SER A 173 21.03 1.44 -2.44
C SER A 173 22.18 2.41 -2.21
N LYS A 174 23.04 2.65 -3.22
CA LYS A 174 24.17 3.59 -3.10
C LYS A 174 23.74 5.04 -3.21
N ILE A 175 22.52 5.29 -3.68
CA ILE A 175 21.98 6.63 -3.87
C ILE A 175 21.37 7.08 -2.55
N SER A 176 21.71 8.30 -2.12
CA SER A 176 21.07 8.93 -0.97
C SER A 176 19.73 9.52 -1.42
N TRP A 177 18.67 8.76 -1.19
CA TRP A 177 17.30 9.16 -1.50
C TRP A 177 16.79 10.16 -0.48
N LYS A 178 16.17 11.25 -0.93
CA LYS A 178 15.55 12.24 -0.04
C LYS A 178 14.09 11.90 0.29
N TYR A 179 13.39 11.31 -0.67
CA TYR A 179 11.98 10.98 -0.52
C TYR A 179 11.72 9.60 -1.14
N LEU A 180 11.08 8.72 -0.40
CA LEU A 180 10.72 7.36 -0.83
C LEU A 180 9.20 7.23 -0.86
N ILE A 181 8.65 6.93 -2.02
CA ILE A 181 7.20 6.77 -2.23
C ILE A 181 6.93 5.35 -2.68
N VAL A 182 5.99 4.69 -2.03
CA VAL A 182 5.58 3.34 -2.38
C VAL A 182 4.10 3.37 -2.72
N ASP A 183 3.78 3.14 -3.99
CA ASP A 183 2.40 2.97 -4.43
C ASP A 183 1.89 1.57 -4.04
N GLU A 184 0.57 1.36 -4.08
CA GLU A 184 -0.09 0.09 -3.72
C GLU A 184 0.49 -0.61 -2.49
N GLY A 185 0.57 0.15 -1.39
CA GLY A 185 1.16 -0.26 -0.12
C GLY A 185 0.55 -1.52 0.49
N HIS A 186 -0.62 -1.96 0.02
CA HIS A 186 -1.21 -3.25 0.40
C HIS A 186 -0.30 -4.45 0.05
N ARG A 187 0.68 -4.31 -0.84
CA ARG A 187 1.71 -5.33 -1.08
C ARG A 187 2.70 -5.50 0.07
N MET A 188 2.75 -4.54 0.99
CA MET A 188 3.62 -4.51 2.18
C MET A 188 2.95 -5.06 3.44
N LYS A 189 1.72 -5.58 3.34
CA LYS A 189 0.94 -6.08 4.49
C LYS A 189 1.64 -7.20 5.26
N ASN A 190 2.42 -8.03 4.58
CA ASN A 190 3.16 -9.09 5.24
C ASN A 190 4.47 -8.55 5.80
N HIS A 191 4.62 -8.54 7.12
CA HIS A 191 5.83 -8.09 7.79
C HIS A 191 7.07 -8.96 7.50
N HIS A 192 6.88 -10.23 7.12
CA HIS A 192 7.95 -11.10 6.63
C HIS A 192 8.30 -10.86 5.16
N CYS A 193 7.69 -9.86 4.51
CA CYS A 193 7.99 -9.57 3.12
C CYS A 193 9.46 -9.14 2.98
N LYS A 194 10.18 -9.86 2.11
CA LYS A 194 11.58 -9.55 1.76
C LYS A 194 11.75 -8.09 1.32
N LEU A 195 10.72 -7.51 0.70
CA LEU A 195 10.71 -6.13 0.27
C LEU A 195 10.83 -5.15 1.46
N THR A 196 10.05 -5.33 2.52
CA THR A 196 10.10 -4.49 3.74
C THR A 196 11.46 -4.58 4.40
N GLN A 197 12.03 -5.78 4.48
CA GLN A 197 13.38 -5.99 5.00
C GLN A 197 14.42 -5.25 4.15
N ILE A 198 14.37 -5.38 2.83
CA ILE A 198 15.29 -4.70 1.91
C ILE A 198 15.17 -3.18 2.03
N LEU A 199 13.95 -2.64 2.08
CA LEU A 199 13.71 -1.20 2.23
C LEU A 199 14.25 -0.68 3.57
N ASN A 200 14.02 -1.42 4.66
CA ASN A 200 14.52 -1.02 5.98
C ASN A 200 16.04 -1.16 6.12
N THR A 201 16.68 -2.14 5.46
CA THR A 201 18.13 -2.33 5.55
C THR A 201 18.90 -1.41 4.60
N PHE A 202 18.49 -1.31 3.34
CA PHE A 202 19.26 -0.64 2.29
C PHE A 202 18.81 0.80 2.00
N TYR A 203 17.58 1.14 2.37
CA TYR A 203 16.99 2.46 2.14
C TYR A 203 16.62 3.15 3.46
N SER A 204 17.26 2.73 4.57
CA SER A 204 17.12 3.34 5.90
C SER A 204 17.42 4.84 5.93
N HIS A 205 18.35 5.28 5.07
CA HIS A 205 18.80 6.67 4.99
C HIS A 205 17.78 7.63 4.36
N ALA A 206 16.69 7.15 3.77
CA ALA A 206 15.63 8.01 3.24
C ALA A 206 14.83 8.63 4.40
N PRO A 207 14.93 9.96 4.63
CA PRO A 207 14.32 10.59 5.79
C PRO A 207 12.79 10.66 5.69
N HIS A 208 12.27 10.82 4.47
CA HIS A 208 10.84 10.92 4.22
C HIS A 208 10.32 9.71 3.44
N ARG A 209 9.24 9.11 3.95
CA ARG A 209 8.58 7.93 3.39
C ARG A 209 7.09 8.20 3.29
N LEU A 210 6.53 7.94 2.10
CA LEU A 210 5.11 8.04 1.82
C LEU A 210 4.61 6.70 1.28
N LEU A 211 3.52 6.20 1.87
CA LEU A 211 2.83 5.02 1.41
C LEU A 211 1.49 5.42 0.78
N LEU A 212 1.23 4.98 -0.45
CA LEU A 212 -0.06 5.19 -1.11
C LEU A 212 -0.84 3.88 -1.08
N THR A 213 -2.09 3.93 -0.65
CA THR A 213 -2.98 2.76 -0.70
C THR A 213 -4.40 3.19 -1.05
N GLY A 214 -5.07 2.42 -1.90
CA GLY A 214 -6.50 2.60 -2.15
C GLY A 214 -7.38 1.69 -1.31
N THR A 215 -6.79 0.65 -0.71
CA THR A 215 -7.53 -0.36 0.05
C THR A 215 -7.58 0.00 1.52
N PRO A 216 -8.70 -0.30 2.21
CA PRO A 216 -8.76 -0.14 3.65
C PRO A 216 -7.65 -0.92 4.34
N LEU A 217 -7.06 -0.31 5.36
CA LEU A 217 -6.27 -1.02 6.35
C LEU A 217 -7.19 -2.07 6.99
N GLN A 218 -6.77 -3.34 6.95
CA GLN A 218 -7.54 -4.41 7.59
C GLN A 218 -7.31 -4.37 9.10
N ASN A 219 -8.31 -4.82 9.86
CA ASN A 219 -8.25 -4.96 11.32
C ASN A 219 -7.38 -6.16 11.72
N ASN A 220 -6.12 -6.17 11.27
CA ASN A 220 -5.16 -7.24 11.49
C ASN A 220 -3.87 -6.67 12.10
N LEU A 221 -3.59 -7.04 13.35
CA LEU A 221 -2.48 -6.53 14.15
C LEU A 221 -1.10 -6.64 13.46
N PRO A 222 -0.69 -7.80 12.90
CA PRO A 222 0.57 -7.93 12.18
C PRO A 222 0.66 -7.07 10.92
N GLU A 223 -0.47 -6.80 10.25
CA GLU A 223 -0.50 -5.92 9.08
C GLU A 223 -0.29 -4.46 9.48
N LEU A 224 -1.00 -3.99 10.51
CA LEU A 224 -0.84 -2.65 11.06
C LEU A 224 0.59 -2.43 11.57
N TRP A 225 1.17 -3.44 12.22
CA TRP A 225 2.57 -3.40 12.64
C TRP A 225 3.54 -3.27 11.45
N ALA A 226 3.34 -4.04 10.38
CA ALA A 226 4.19 -3.99 9.19
C ALA A 226 4.24 -2.57 8.59
N LEU A 227 3.08 -1.91 8.54
CA LEU A 227 2.93 -0.56 8.03
C LEU A 227 3.57 0.47 8.97
N LEU A 228 3.33 0.35 10.28
CA LEU A 228 3.94 1.21 11.30
C LEU A 228 5.47 1.08 11.33
N ASN A 229 5.99 -0.15 11.21
CA ASN A 229 7.43 -0.40 11.13
C ASN A 229 8.06 0.26 9.90
N PHE A 230 7.35 0.30 8.77
CA PHE A 230 7.84 0.97 7.57
C PHE A 230 7.91 2.49 7.72
N ILE A 231 6.92 3.09 8.41
CA ILE A 231 6.78 4.54 8.58
C ILE A 231 7.65 5.04 9.73
N LEU A 232 7.70 4.32 10.85
CA LEU A 232 8.44 4.68 12.06
C LEU A 232 9.35 3.51 12.50
N PRO A 233 10.42 3.23 11.73
CA PRO A 233 11.31 2.09 12.00
C PRO A 233 12.09 2.24 13.31
N THR A 234 12.28 3.47 13.80
CA THR A 234 13.00 3.76 15.05
C THR A 234 12.21 3.34 16.29
N ILE A 235 10.89 3.51 16.25
CA ILE A 235 9.98 3.19 17.36
C ILE A 235 9.63 1.70 17.37
N PHE A 236 9.34 1.11 16.20
CA PHE A 236 8.76 -0.23 16.09
C PHE A 236 9.74 -1.28 15.60
N LYS A 237 10.89 -1.47 16.27
CA LYS A 237 11.93 -2.41 15.83
C LYS A 237 11.55 -3.89 15.95
N SER A 238 10.74 -4.26 16.94
CA SER A 238 10.33 -5.65 17.19
C SER A 238 8.82 -5.81 17.20
N SER A 239 8.32 -6.86 16.52
CA SER A 239 6.91 -7.25 16.55
C SER A 239 6.51 -7.85 17.90
N THR A 240 7.43 -8.50 18.59
CA THR A 240 7.17 -9.06 19.94
C THR A 240 6.93 -7.94 20.93
N THR A 241 7.83 -6.95 21.00
CA THR A 241 7.67 -5.78 21.87
C THR A 241 6.41 -4.98 21.56
N PHE A 242 6.00 -4.90 20.29
CA PHE A 242 4.75 -4.27 19.91
C PHE A 242 3.55 -5.05 20.44
N THR A 243 3.55 -6.37 20.24
CA THR A 243 2.50 -7.26 20.74
C THR A 243 2.42 -7.17 22.26
N ASP A 244 3.56 -7.21 22.95
CA ASP A 244 3.64 -7.09 24.41
C ASP A 244 3.19 -5.71 24.90
N TRP A 245 3.55 -4.62 24.21
CA TRP A 245 3.16 -3.26 24.61
C TRP A 245 1.64 -3.02 24.48
N PHE A 246 1.01 -3.62 23.46
CA PHE A 246 -0.43 -3.54 23.27
C PHE A 246 -1.20 -4.59 24.08
N ASN A 247 -0.56 -5.70 24.48
CA ASN A 247 -1.14 -6.72 25.36
C ASN A 247 -0.92 -6.40 26.85
N ALA A 248 0.03 -5.53 27.20
CA ALA A 248 0.37 -5.14 28.56
C ALA A 248 -0.82 -4.65 29.43
N PRO A 249 -1.82 -3.91 28.91
CA PRO A 249 -2.99 -3.51 29.71
C PRO A 249 -3.89 -4.69 30.09
N PHE A 250 -3.77 -5.83 29.39
CA PHE A 250 -4.56 -7.04 29.59
C PHE A 250 -3.76 -8.15 30.32
N ALA A 251 -2.44 -7.99 30.45
CA ALA A 251 -1.55 -8.93 31.13
C ALA A 251 -1.70 -8.93 32.67
N THR A 252 -2.51 -8.03 33.22
CA THR A 252 -2.80 -7.93 34.66
C THR A 252 -3.72 -9.04 35.18
N LEU A 253 -4.27 -9.90 34.30
CA LEU A 253 -4.99 -11.11 34.69
C LEU A 253 -4.00 -12.27 34.86
N PRO A 254 -3.79 -12.80 36.08
CA PRO A 254 -2.83 -13.86 36.33
C PRO A 254 -3.43 -15.20 35.92
N SER A 255 -3.44 -15.53 34.63
CA SER A 255 -3.70 -16.88 34.13
C SER A 255 -3.16 -17.06 32.71
N GLU A 256 -2.27 -18.04 32.55
CA GLU A 256 -1.86 -18.74 31.33
C GLU A 256 -2.39 -18.23 29.99
N LYS A 257 -1.52 -17.62 29.15
CA LYS A 257 -1.63 -17.52 27.67
C LYS A 257 -3.06 -17.59 27.12
N VAL A 258 -3.96 -16.73 27.59
CA VAL A 258 -5.31 -16.67 27.06
C VAL A 258 -5.22 -15.90 25.74
N GLU A 259 -5.67 -16.53 24.66
CA GLU A 259 -5.87 -15.83 23.39
C GLU A 259 -6.74 -14.59 23.65
N LEU A 260 -6.28 -13.41 23.21
CA LEU A 260 -7.00 -12.15 23.42
C LEU A 260 -8.46 -12.30 22.97
N ASN A 261 -9.39 -11.86 23.81
CA ASN A 261 -10.80 -11.82 23.43
C ASN A 261 -10.99 -10.89 22.22
N HIS A 262 -12.05 -11.13 21.44
CA HIS A 262 -12.36 -10.30 20.27
C HIS A 262 -12.53 -8.81 20.65
N GLU A 263 -13.11 -8.53 21.82
CA GLU A 263 -13.29 -7.19 22.35
C GLU A 263 -11.97 -6.52 22.75
N GLU A 264 -11.06 -7.24 23.39
CA GLU A 264 -9.72 -6.76 23.75
C GLU A 264 -8.90 -6.43 22.50
N THR A 265 -8.96 -7.32 21.51
CA THR A 265 -8.34 -7.11 20.20
C THR A 265 -8.90 -5.85 19.52
N LEU A 266 -10.22 -5.63 19.60
CA LEU A 266 -10.86 -4.45 19.05
C LEU A 266 -10.43 -3.15 19.76
N LEU A 267 -10.29 -3.18 21.09
CA LEU A 267 -9.79 -2.05 21.88
C LEU A 267 -8.35 -1.69 21.49
N ILE A 268 -7.48 -2.69 21.35
CA ILE A 268 -6.10 -2.52 20.86
C ILE A 268 -6.09 -1.88 19.47
N ILE A 269 -6.90 -2.40 18.55
CA ILE A 269 -7.01 -1.88 17.20
C ILE A 269 -7.48 -0.41 17.21
N ARG A 270 -8.45 -0.06 18.06
CA ARG A 270 -8.91 1.34 18.22
C ARG A 270 -7.78 2.25 18.71
N ARG A 271 -6.99 1.82 19.69
CA ARG A 271 -5.81 2.56 20.17
C ARG A 271 -4.78 2.75 19.05
N LEU A 272 -4.53 1.71 18.26
CA LEU A 272 -3.64 1.80 17.10
C LEU A 272 -4.12 2.81 16.06
N HIS A 273 -5.42 2.81 15.75
CA HIS A 273 -5.99 3.80 14.84
C HIS A 273 -5.87 5.24 15.38
N LYS A 274 -5.99 5.44 16.71
CA LYS A 274 -5.77 6.75 17.35
C LYS A 274 -4.34 7.24 17.15
N VAL A 275 -3.35 6.36 17.34
CA VAL A 275 -1.93 6.65 17.11
C VAL A 275 -1.61 6.86 15.63
N LEU A 276 -2.26 6.13 14.73
CA LEU A 276 -2.05 6.25 13.27
C LEU A 276 -2.66 7.51 12.66
N ARG A 277 -3.64 8.13 13.32
CA ARG A 277 -4.45 9.22 12.75
C ARG A 277 -3.64 10.39 12.14
N PRO A 278 -2.62 10.98 12.78
CA PRO A 278 -1.85 12.06 12.15
C PRO A 278 -1.02 11.58 10.95
N PHE A 279 -0.66 10.29 10.91
CA PHE A 279 0.11 9.69 9.82
C PHE A 279 -0.78 9.16 8.69
N LEU A 280 -2.10 9.17 8.83
CA LEU A 280 -3.04 8.55 7.90
C LEU A 280 -4.07 9.57 7.42
N LEU A 281 -4.03 9.92 6.13
CA LEU A 281 -5.10 10.65 5.48
C LEU A 281 -5.98 9.69 4.67
N ARG A 282 -7.28 9.67 4.95
CA ARG A 282 -8.24 8.84 4.23
C ARG A 282 -9.55 9.58 3.99
N ARG A 283 -9.97 9.62 2.73
CA ARG A 283 -11.28 10.13 2.29
C ARG A 283 -12.00 9.14 1.38
N LEU A 284 -13.33 9.17 1.42
CA LEU A 284 -14.21 8.38 0.57
C LEU A 284 -14.76 9.24 -0.58
N LYS A 285 -15.06 8.62 -1.73
CA LYS A 285 -15.63 9.33 -2.89
C LYS A 285 -16.90 10.10 -2.54
N LYS A 286 -17.77 9.49 -1.74
CA LYS A 286 -19.01 10.11 -1.26
C LYS A 286 -18.79 11.41 -0.47
N GLU A 287 -17.62 11.57 0.16
CA GLU A 287 -17.30 12.73 1.00
C GLU A 287 -16.74 13.90 0.18
N VAL A 288 -16.15 13.62 -0.97
CA VAL A 288 -15.38 14.59 -1.75
C VAL A 288 -15.99 14.93 -3.11
N GLU A 289 -16.91 14.11 -3.58
CA GLU A 289 -17.44 14.21 -4.94
C GLU A 289 -18.97 14.13 -4.93
N SER A 290 -19.62 15.27 -4.67
CA SER A 290 -21.06 15.46 -4.89
C SER A 290 -21.45 15.39 -6.37
N GLN A 291 -20.47 15.27 -7.27
CA GLN A 291 -20.63 15.28 -8.73
C GLN A 291 -20.61 13.87 -9.35
N LEU A 292 -20.27 12.83 -8.59
CA LEU A 292 -20.38 11.46 -9.08
C LEU A 292 -21.84 11.04 -9.03
N PRO A 293 -22.40 10.47 -10.12
CA PRO A 293 -23.73 9.86 -10.07
C PRO A 293 -23.72 8.73 -9.03
N GLU A 294 -24.88 8.49 -8.39
CA GLU A 294 -24.99 7.43 -7.41
C GLU A 294 -24.57 6.08 -8.01
N LYS A 295 -23.72 5.35 -7.27
CA LYS A 295 -23.30 4.01 -7.67
C LYS A 295 -24.51 3.08 -7.59
N VAL A 296 -25.04 2.66 -8.73
CA VAL A 296 -26.07 1.62 -8.79
C VAL A 296 -25.39 0.26 -8.95
N GLU A 297 -25.61 -0.64 -7.99
CA GLU A 297 -25.03 -1.98 -7.97
C GLU A 297 -26.13 -3.03 -8.18
N TYR A 298 -26.05 -3.75 -9.30
CA TYR A 298 -26.98 -4.84 -9.62
C TYR A 298 -26.27 -6.18 -9.43
N ILE A 299 -26.85 -7.03 -8.58
CA ILE A 299 -26.38 -8.42 -8.40
C ILE A 299 -27.29 -9.34 -9.22
N ILE A 300 -26.77 -9.79 -10.37
CA ILE A 300 -27.48 -10.73 -11.24
C ILE A 300 -27.06 -12.16 -10.88
N LYS A 301 -28.02 -12.99 -10.50
CA LYS A 301 -27.81 -14.42 -10.27
C LYS A 301 -28.17 -15.18 -11.54
N CYS A 302 -27.24 -15.98 -12.05
CA CYS A 302 -27.45 -16.82 -13.23
C CYS A 302 -27.60 -18.29 -12.80
N GLU A 303 -28.48 -19.03 -13.46
CA GLU A 303 -28.58 -20.47 -13.26
C GLU A 303 -27.48 -21.22 -14.01
N LEU A 304 -27.08 -22.39 -13.48
CA LEU A 304 -26.17 -23.29 -14.20
C LEU A 304 -26.90 -23.94 -15.38
N SER A 305 -26.24 -23.97 -16.54
CA SER A 305 -26.66 -24.76 -17.69
C SER A 305 -26.76 -26.26 -17.36
N ALA A 306 -27.46 -27.04 -18.17
CA ALA A 306 -27.64 -28.47 -17.94
C ALA A 306 -26.29 -29.22 -17.80
N LEU A 307 -25.34 -28.92 -18.69
CA LEU A 307 -23.98 -29.46 -18.65
C LEU A 307 -23.25 -29.06 -17.36
N GLN A 308 -23.25 -27.76 -17.02
CA GLN A 308 -22.62 -27.28 -15.79
C GLN A 308 -23.24 -27.93 -14.55
N ARG A 309 -24.57 -28.08 -14.50
CA ARG A 309 -25.30 -28.67 -13.39
C ARG A 309 -24.92 -30.14 -13.20
N CYS A 310 -24.85 -30.90 -14.28
CA CYS A 310 -24.41 -32.29 -14.28
C CYS A 310 -22.96 -32.42 -13.78
N LEU A 311 -22.05 -31.65 -14.36
CA LEU A 311 -20.64 -31.64 -13.98
C LEU A 311 -20.44 -31.20 -12.53
N TYR A 312 -21.14 -30.14 -12.12
CA TYR A 312 -21.09 -29.60 -10.76
C TYR A 312 -21.56 -30.62 -9.73
N HIS A 313 -22.68 -31.30 -9.96
CA HIS A 313 -23.17 -32.35 -9.04
C HIS A 313 -22.23 -33.56 -9.01
N THR A 314 -21.71 -33.96 -10.17
CA THR A 314 -20.79 -35.10 -10.28
C THR A 314 -19.48 -34.81 -9.54
N MET A 315 -18.92 -33.61 -9.69
CA MET A 315 -17.72 -33.14 -8.97
C MET A 315 -17.98 -32.84 -7.50
N ALA A 316 -19.20 -32.44 -7.14
CA ALA A 316 -19.57 -32.23 -5.76
C ALA A 316 -19.65 -33.56 -4.98
N LYS A 317 -20.14 -34.63 -5.64
CA LYS A 317 -20.26 -35.98 -5.06
C LYS A 317 -18.95 -36.77 -5.12
N ASN A 318 -18.24 -36.74 -6.25
CA ASN A 318 -17.02 -37.51 -6.46
C ASN A 318 -15.77 -36.67 -6.11
N ARG A 319 -14.94 -37.11 -5.14
CA ARG A 319 -13.64 -36.49 -4.83
C ARG A 319 -12.59 -36.61 -5.96
N THR A 320 -12.93 -37.27 -7.06
CA THR A 320 -12.07 -37.55 -8.20
C THR A 320 -12.86 -37.37 -9.48
N LEU A 321 -12.32 -36.62 -10.46
CA LEU A 321 -12.74 -36.81 -11.84
C LEU A 321 -12.20 -38.17 -12.31
N ILE A 322 -13.10 -39.07 -12.70
CA ILE A 322 -12.72 -40.26 -13.45
C ILE A 322 -12.62 -39.79 -14.90
N ILE A 323 -11.40 -39.48 -15.34
CA ILE A 323 -11.12 -39.23 -16.74
C ILE A 323 -10.63 -40.56 -17.31
N GLU A 324 -11.49 -41.22 -18.07
CA GLU A 324 -11.07 -42.35 -18.90
C GLU A 324 -10.28 -41.79 -20.08
N ASN A 325 -8.97 -42.02 -20.07
CA ASN A 325 -8.12 -41.82 -21.23
C ASN A 325 -8.44 -42.88 -22.29
N GLN A 326 -8.33 -42.52 -23.57
CA GLN A 326 -8.59 -43.40 -24.73
C GLN A 326 -7.78 -44.72 -24.73
N ASN A 327 -6.79 -44.89 -23.84
CA ASN A 327 -5.98 -46.10 -23.66
C ASN A 327 -6.46 -47.05 -22.54
N GLY A 328 -7.70 -46.96 -22.06
CA GLY A 328 -8.28 -47.91 -21.09
C GLY A 328 -7.65 -47.93 -19.69
N LYS A 329 -6.66 -47.05 -19.41
CA LYS A 329 -6.08 -46.87 -18.08
C LYS A 329 -6.79 -45.72 -17.36
N SER A 330 -7.69 -46.08 -16.45
CA SER A 330 -8.41 -45.15 -15.57
C SER A 330 -7.44 -44.51 -14.57
N GLY A 331 -7.01 -43.27 -14.86
CA GLY A 331 -6.16 -42.50 -13.95
C GLY A 331 -7.01 -41.67 -12.99
N ARG A 332 -7.14 -42.10 -11.72
CA ARG A 332 -7.75 -41.28 -10.66
C ARG A 332 -6.81 -40.13 -10.31
N ARG A 333 -7.03 -38.93 -10.87
CA ARG A 333 -6.43 -37.70 -10.35
C ARG A 333 -7.24 -37.23 -9.14
N ALA A 334 -6.66 -37.39 -7.95
CA ALA A 334 -7.18 -36.71 -6.77
C ALA A 334 -7.07 -35.20 -6.99
N LEU A 335 -8.21 -34.53 -7.17
CA LEU A 335 -8.24 -33.10 -7.39
C LEU A 335 -8.05 -32.40 -6.05
N MET A 336 -6.81 -31.97 -5.78
CA MET A 336 -6.57 -30.97 -4.74
C MET A 336 -7.40 -29.71 -5.08
N ASN A 337 -8.08 -29.18 -4.06
CA ASN A 337 -8.89 -27.96 -4.13
C ASN A 337 -10.22 -28.08 -4.91
N LYS A 338 -11.20 -28.80 -4.33
CA LYS A 338 -12.59 -28.93 -4.81
C LYS A 338 -13.24 -27.58 -5.19
N ILE A 339 -13.00 -26.55 -4.38
CA ILE A 339 -13.56 -25.21 -4.60
C ILE A 339 -13.07 -24.64 -5.94
N MET A 340 -11.79 -24.80 -6.26
CA MET A 340 -11.23 -24.32 -7.52
C MET A 340 -11.89 -24.99 -8.73
N GLN A 341 -12.14 -26.29 -8.66
CA GLN A 341 -12.75 -27.03 -9.77
C GLN A 341 -14.21 -26.67 -9.97
N LEU A 342 -14.98 -26.54 -8.88
CA LEU A 342 -16.36 -26.06 -8.95
C LEU A 342 -16.42 -24.64 -9.54
N ARG A 343 -15.49 -23.75 -9.17
CA ARG A 343 -15.37 -22.42 -9.77
C ARG A 343 -15.09 -22.47 -11.27
N LYS A 344 -14.21 -23.37 -11.74
CA LYS A 344 -13.97 -23.56 -13.17
C LYS A 344 -15.25 -23.95 -13.91
N ILE A 345 -16.02 -24.90 -13.39
CA ILE A 345 -17.28 -25.34 -14.01
C ILE A 345 -18.27 -24.17 -14.08
N CYS A 346 -18.42 -23.41 -12.99
CA CYS A 346 -19.31 -22.25 -12.95
C CYS A 346 -18.87 -21.14 -13.92
N ASN A 347 -17.56 -20.91 -14.08
CA ASN A 347 -17.04 -19.94 -15.05
C ASN A 347 -17.25 -20.40 -16.49
N HIS A 348 -16.74 -21.58 -16.84
CA HIS A 348 -16.94 -22.20 -18.15
C HIS A 348 -16.51 -23.68 -18.15
N PRO A 349 -17.35 -24.64 -18.62
CA PRO A 349 -16.99 -26.06 -18.70
C PRO A 349 -15.71 -26.37 -19.48
N PHE A 350 -15.41 -25.63 -20.55
CA PHE A 350 -14.23 -25.87 -21.40
C PHE A 350 -12.90 -25.44 -20.79
N LEU A 351 -12.90 -24.92 -19.55
CA LEU A 351 -11.67 -24.84 -18.76
C LEU A 351 -11.09 -26.23 -18.43
N PHE A 352 -11.87 -27.29 -18.69
CA PHE A 352 -11.41 -28.67 -18.78
C PHE A 352 -11.34 -29.08 -20.26
N HIS A 353 -10.12 -29.21 -20.76
CA HIS A 353 -9.88 -29.52 -22.17
C HIS A 353 -10.47 -30.89 -22.54
N GLU A 354 -10.48 -31.84 -21.61
CA GLU A 354 -11.03 -33.18 -21.83
C GLU A 354 -12.56 -33.16 -22.07
N ILE A 355 -13.26 -32.15 -21.55
CA ILE A 355 -14.70 -31.97 -21.74
C ILE A 355 -14.96 -31.36 -23.12
N GLU A 356 -14.14 -30.40 -23.54
CA GLU A 356 -14.18 -29.78 -24.85
C GLU A 356 -13.92 -30.82 -25.96
N GLU A 357 -12.85 -31.60 -25.84
CA GLU A 357 -12.51 -32.65 -26.81
C GLU A 357 -13.64 -33.69 -26.95
N ARG A 358 -14.25 -34.13 -25.84
CA ARG A 358 -15.35 -35.10 -25.88
C ARG A 358 -16.61 -34.55 -26.53
N LEU A 359 -16.93 -33.27 -26.29
CA LEU A 359 -18.06 -32.61 -26.94
C LEU A 359 -17.81 -32.42 -28.43
N ALA A 360 -16.59 -32.04 -28.81
CA ALA A 360 -16.19 -31.89 -30.21
C ALA A 360 -16.17 -33.23 -30.97
N GLN A 361 -15.92 -34.36 -30.30
CA GLN A 361 -16.02 -35.70 -30.88
C GLN A 361 -17.46 -36.22 -30.97
N SER A 362 -18.39 -35.63 -30.19
CA SER A 362 -19.80 -36.04 -30.16
C SER A 362 -20.71 -35.22 -31.09
N LEU A 363 -20.19 -34.14 -31.64
CA LEU A 363 -20.78 -33.31 -32.69
C LEU A 363 -20.20 -33.74 -34.04
#